data_AF-A0A6P4FEP0-F1
#
_entry.id   AF-A0A6P4FEP0-F1
#
_cell.length_a   1.000
_cell.length_b   1.000
_cell.length_c   1.000
_cell.angle_alpha   90.00
_cell.angle_beta   90.00
_cell.angle_gamma   90.00
#
_symmetry.space_group_name_H-M   'P 1'
#
loop_
_entity.id
_entity.type
_entity.pdbx_description
1 polymer ?
#
loop_
_entity_poly.entity_id
_entity_poly.type
_entity_poly.pdbx_seq_one_letter_code
_entity_poly.pdbx_strand_id
1 'polypeptide(L)'
;MPPKGQGKKKKEVDWADDEHFTKERSMIYIEHTYECPIFQTKADECGVFLQQRIPERKFQLVKNRYGHQVPREGAFEILFSQNARTSTHLLWSGLDRGPPRQDKFPMDYELLVPDVNRILKKFYPDKAVGVLDEDEEEEMEEL
;
A
#
# COMPACT_ATOMS: atom_id res chain seq x y z
N MET A 1 34.34 -12.80 -20.91
CA MET A 1 33.35 -12.55 -19.83
C MET A 1 31.99 -12.33 -20.49
N PRO A 2 30.94 -13.10 -20.16
CA PRO A 2 29.62 -12.94 -20.77
C PRO A 2 28.95 -11.63 -20.30
N PRO A 3 28.17 -10.94 -21.14
CA PRO A 3 27.54 -9.68 -20.77
C PRO A 3 26.40 -9.94 -19.77
N LYS A 4 26.38 -9.16 -18.67
CA LYS A 4 25.30 -9.13 -17.68
C LYS A 4 23.97 -8.87 -18.38
N GLY A 5 23.04 -9.81 -18.25
CA GLY A 5 21.72 -9.75 -18.87
C GLY A 5 20.99 -8.45 -18.50
N GLN A 6 20.55 -7.74 -19.54
CA GLN A 6 19.61 -6.63 -19.39
C GLN A 6 18.31 -7.19 -18.83
N GLY A 7 18.05 -6.94 -17.55
CA GLY A 7 16.75 -7.22 -16.95
C GLY A 7 15.68 -6.51 -17.77
N LYS A 8 14.71 -7.27 -18.30
CA LYS A 8 13.57 -6.71 -19.03
C LYS A 8 12.92 -5.63 -18.16
N LYS A 9 13.01 -4.36 -18.59
CA LYS A 9 12.21 -3.28 -18.01
C LYS A 9 10.75 -3.73 -18.13
N LYS A 10 10.11 -4.07 -17.01
CA LYS A 10 8.68 -4.34 -17.01
C LYS A 10 8.01 -3.07 -17.53
N LYS A 11 7.23 -3.21 -18.60
CA LYS A 11 6.45 -2.11 -19.17
C LYS A 11 5.58 -1.55 -18.04
N GLU A 12 5.75 -0.28 -17.73
CA GLU A 12 4.89 0.42 -16.77
C GLU A 12 3.46 0.37 -17.31
N VAL A 13 2.52 -0.03 -16.44
CA VAL A 13 1.10 -0.09 -16.75
C VAL A 13 0.44 1.05 -16.02
N ASP A 14 -0.26 1.91 -16.76
CA ASP A 14 -1.09 2.94 -16.18
C ASP A 14 -2.38 2.30 -15.65
N TRP A 15 -2.38 1.93 -14.37
CA TRP A 15 -3.56 1.30 -13.76
C TRP A 15 -4.79 2.23 -13.69
N ALA A 16 -4.63 3.53 -13.97
CA ALA A 16 -5.72 4.49 -14.01
C ALA A 16 -6.33 4.63 -15.40
N ASP A 17 -5.71 4.12 -16.47
CA ASP A 17 -6.26 4.21 -17.83
C ASP A 17 -7.54 3.35 -18.00
N ASP A 18 -8.35 3.64 -19.01
CA ASP A 18 -9.64 2.95 -19.22
C ASP A 18 -9.51 1.46 -19.55
N GLU A 19 -8.37 1.00 -20.08
CA GLU A 19 -8.13 -0.41 -20.44
C GLU A 19 -7.75 -1.26 -19.22
N HIS A 20 -6.99 -0.69 -18.28
CA HIS A 20 -6.43 -1.40 -17.13
C HIS A 20 -7.15 -1.13 -15.81
N PHE A 21 -7.94 -0.05 -15.74
CA PHE A 21 -8.65 0.33 -14.53
C PHE A 21 -9.69 -0.71 -14.10
N THR A 22 -9.65 -1.08 -12.83
CA THR A 22 -10.71 -1.87 -12.19
C THR A 22 -11.00 -1.35 -10.79
N LYS A 23 -12.29 -1.37 -10.41
CA LYS A 23 -12.74 -0.99 -9.06
C LYS A 23 -12.34 -1.98 -7.97
N GLU A 24 -11.93 -3.18 -8.35
CA GLU A 24 -11.57 -4.27 -7.44
C GLU A 24 -10.07 -4.31 -7.10
N ARG A 25 -9.26 -3.54 -7.84
CA ARG A 25 -7.82 -3.47 -7.63
C ARG A 25 -7.48 -2.32 -6.69
N SER A 26 -7.00 -2.64 -5.51
CA SER A 26 -6.39 -1.70 -4.57
C SER A 26 -4.92 -1.47 -4.93
N MET A 27 -4.43 -0.27 -4.67
CA MET A 27 -3.05 0.13 -4.94
C MET A 27 -2.30 0.32 -3.62
N ILE A 28 -1.13 -0.30 -3.50
CA ILE A 28 -0.19 -0.08 -2.40
C ILE A 28 1.03 0.60 -2.96
N TYR A 29 1.29 1.82 -2.53
CA TYR A 29 2.48 2.56 -2.89
C TYR A 29 3.46 2.49 -1.75
N ILE A 30 4.67 2.00 -2.02
CA ILE A 30 5.74 1.97 -1.01
C ILE A 30 6.91 2.79 -1.52
N GLU A 31 7.21 3.88 -0.82
CA GLU A 31 8.49 4.55 -0.95
C GLU A 31 9.48 3.87 0.00
N HIS A 32 10.64 3.47 -0.49
CA HIS A 32 11.66 2.86 0.33
C HIS A 32 13.07 3.28 -0.12
N THR A 33 13.96 3.55 0.83
CA THR A 33 15.37 3.86 0.52
C THR A 33 16.08 2.68 -0.17
N TYR A 34 17.12 2.99 -0.93
CA TYR A 34 18.01 2.01 -1.58
C TYR A 34 19.26 1.69 -0.74
N GLU A 35 19.41 2.30 0.44
CA GLU A 35 20.56 2.08 1.33
C GLU A 35 20.76 0.63 1.75
N CYS A 36 19.68 -0.16 1.84
CA CYS A 36 19.75 -1.54 2.26
C CYS A 36 18.65 -2.41 1.60
N PRO A 37 18.97 -3.63 1.11
CA PRO A 37 18.01 -4.52 0.48
C PRO A 37 16.80 -4.89 1.34
N ILE A 38 16.94 -4.85 2.67
CA ILE A 38 15.84 -5.18 3.59
C ILE A 38 14.60 -4.30 3.39
N PHE A 39 14.79 -3.03 2.98
CA PHE A 39 13.69 -2.12 2.69
C PHE A 39 12.84 -2.62 1.51
N GLN A 40 13.48 -3.15 0.48
CA GLN A 40 12.78 -3.77 -0.64
C GLN A 40 12.07 -5.06 -0.20
N THR A 41 12.74 -5.92 0.57
CA THR A 41 12.14 -7.16 1.09
C THR A 41 10.91 -6.87 1.93
N LYS A 42 10.98 -5.88 2.82
CA LYS A 42 9.85 -5.45 3.66
C LYS A 42 8.70 -4.89 2.82
N ALA A 43 8.99 -4.13 1.77
CA ALA A 43 7.97 -3.67 0.84
C ALA A 43 7.23 -4.86 0.16
N ASP A 44 7.97 -5.88 -0.28
CA ASP A 44 7.40 -7.08 -0.90
C ASP A 44 6.58 -7.91 0.13
N GLU A 45 7.08 -8.07 1.36
CA GLU A 45 6.37 -8.74 2.45
C GLU A 45 5.03 -8.04 2.77
N CYS A 46 5.01 -6.72 2.83
CA CYS A 46 3.78 -5.94 3.06
C CYS A 46 2.72 -6.20 1.98
N GLY A 47 3.14 -6.21 0.70
CA GLY A 47 2.24 -6.50 -0.41
C GLY A 47 1.66 -7.92 -0.36
N VAL A 48 2.51 -8.91 -0.06
CA VAL A 48 2.08 -10.32 0.11
C VAL A 48 1.10 -10.46 1.28
N PHE A 49 1.42 -9.84 2.41
CA PHE A 49 0.59 -9.86 3.61
C PHE A 49 -0.82 -9.33 3.32
N LEU A 50 -0.94 -8.13 2.73
CA LEU A 50 -2.26 -7.55 2.44
C LEU A 50 -3.07 -8.40 1.46
N GLN A 51 -2.42 -8.99 0.45
CA GLN A 51 -3.06 -9.88 -0.50
C GLN A 51 -3.59 -11.18 0.14
N GLN A 52 -2.90 -11.69 1.16
CA GLN A 52 -3.36 -12.86 1.93
C GLN A 52 -4.45 -12.48 2.93
N ARG A 53 -4.32 -11.31 3.56
CA ARG A 53 -5.21 -10.88 4.64
C ARG A 53 -6.57 -10.41 4.15
N ILE A 54 -6.62 -9.85 2.94
CA ILE A 54 -7.82 -9.28 2.30
C ILE A 54 -7.96 -9.89 0.88
N PRO A 55 -8.21 -11.21 0.77
CA PRO A 55 -8.19 -11.94 -0.50
C PRO A 55 -9.28 -11.52 -1.49
N GLU A 56 -10.34 -10.86 -1.02
CA GLU A 56 -11.43 -10.31 -1.83
C GLU A 56 -11.01 -9.09 -2.69
N ARG A 57 -9.82 -8.54 -2.42
CA ARG A 57 -9.21 -7.45 -3.20
C ARG A 57 -8.00 -7.95 -3.99
N LYS A 58 -7.80 -7.36 -5.17
CA LYS A 58 -6.55 -7.51 -5.92
C LYS A 58 -5.61 -6.39 -5.50
N PHE A 59 -4.46 -6.70 -4.94
CA PHE A 59 -3.48 -5.68 -4.56
C PHE A 59 -2.42 -5.51 -5.64
N GLN A 60 -2.20 -4.27 -6.06
CA GLN A 60 -1.08 -3.89 -6.91
C GLN A 60 -0.06 -3.12 -6.10
N LEU A 61 1.10 -3.75 -5.86
CA LEU A 61 2.25 -3.11 -5.23
C LEU A 61 3.00 -2.23 -6.24
N VAL A 62 3.29 -1.00 -5.85
CA VAL A 62 4.05 0.00 -6.61
C VAL A 62 5.18 0.52 -5.74
N LYS A 63 6.41 0.11 -6.03
CA LYS A 63 7.60 0.52 -5.27
C LYS A 63 8.26 1.72 -5.94
N ASN A 64 8.53 2.79 -5.19
CA ASN A 64 9.22 4.00 -5.66
C ASN A 64 8.69 4.52 -7.01
N ARG A 65 7.37 4.49 -7.23
CA ARG A 65 6.72 4.80 -8.52
C ARG A 65 7.37 4.08 -9.70
N TYR A 66 7.49 2.76 -9.62
CA TYR A 66 8.19 1.92 -10.62
C TYR A 66 9.66 2.29 -10.84
N GLY A 67 10.30 2.91 -9.86
CA GLY A 67 11.69 3.39 -9.92
C GLY A 67 11.83 4.81 -10.47
N HIS A 68 10.73 5.50 -10.78
CA HIS A 68 10.75 6.90 -11.23
C HIS A 68 10.90 7.91 -10.09
N GLN A 69 10.67 7.48 -8.84
CA GLN A 69 10.92 8.30 -7.67
C GLN A 69 12.29 7.97 -7.08
N VAL A 70 13.12 9.00 -6.89
CA VAL A 70 14.29 8.90 -6.01
C VAL A 70 13.77 8.93 -4.57
N PRO A 71 13.93 7.85 -3.79
CA PRO A 71 13.39 7.79 -2.44
C PRO A 71 14.16 8.72 -1.52
N ARG A 72 13.47 9.25 -0.50
CA ARG A 72 14.08 10.02 0.58
C ARG A 72 15.03 9.13 1.42
N GLU A 73 16.04 9.75 2.01
CA GLU A 73 17.00 9.06 2.87
C GLU A 73 16.28 8.41 4.07
N GLY A 74 16.60 7.15 4.34
CA GLY A 74 15.94 6.38 5.41
C GLY A 74 14.43 6.17 5.25
N ALA A 75 13.84 6.44 4.08
CA ALA A 75 12.40 6.32 3.88
C ALA A 75 11.90 4.88 3.92
N PHE A 76 10.74 4.70 4.56
CA PHE A 76 9.89 3.54 4.39
C PHE A 76 8.44 3.97 4.62
N GLU A 77 7.80 4.41 3.56
CA GLU A 77 6.45 4.96 3.59
C GLU A 77 5.49 3.99 2.95
N ILE A 78 4.40 3.66 3.63
CA ILE A 78 3.34 2.81 3.08
C ILE A 78 2.13 3.70 2.85
N LEU A 79 1.67 3.76 1.61
CA LEU A 79 0.45 4.45 1.25
C LEU A 79 -0.52 3.52 0.54
N PHE A 80 -1.80 3.81 0.70
CA PHE A 80 -2.90 3.00 0.18
C PHE A 80 -3.86 3.84 -0.63
N SER A 81 -4.35 3.26 -1.73
CA SER A 81 -5.51 3.78 -2.44
C SER A 81 -6.44 2.63 -2.80
N GLN A 82 -7.74 2.89 -2.78
CA GLN A 82 -8.75 1.88 -3.08
C GLN A 82 -8.68 1.39 -4.53
N ASN A 83 -8.24 2.27 -5.44
CA ASN A 83 -7.94 1.99 -6.83
C ASN A 83 -7.03 3.07 -7.41
N ALA A 84 -6.60 2.90 -8.65
CA ALA A 84 -5.66 3.81 -9.29
C ALA A 84 -6.19 5.23 -9.54
N ARG A 85 -7.50 5.46 -9.42
CA ARG A 85 -8.15 6.77 -9.62
C ARG A 85 -8.53 7.48 -8.32
N THR A 86 -8.41 6.81 -7.17
CA THR A 86 -8.76 7.39 -5.86
C THR A 86 -7.56 8.00 -5.15
N SER A 87 -7.84 8.92 -4.21
CA SER A 87 -6.84 9.54 -3.35
C SER A 87 -5.98 8.51 -2.62
N THR A 88 -4.72 8.87 -2.44
CA THR A 88 -3.75 8.06 -1.69
C THR A 88 -3.73 8.51 -0.23
N HIS A 89 -3.71 7.55 0.68
CA HIS A 89 -3.73 7.74 2.13
C HIS A 89 -2.46 7.15 2.74
N LEU A 90 -1.80 7.89 3.63
CA LEU A 90 -0.64 7.40 4.37
C LEU A 90 -1.09 6.38 5.42
N LEU A 91 -0.53 5.18 5.39
CA LEU A 91 -0.73 4.13 6.39
C LEU A 91 0.42 4.06 7.40
N TRP A 92 1.65 4.31 6.93
CA TRP A 92 2.83 4.24 7.79
C TRP A 92 3.92 5.18 7.29
N SER A 93 4.53 5.92 8.22
CA SER A 93 5.76 6.67 8.00
C SER A 93 6.90 6.03 8.78
N GLY A 94 8.00 5.73 8.07
CA GLY A 94 9.27 5.32 8.62
C GLY A 94 10.22 6.50 8.81
N LEU A 95 9.99 7.62 8.13
CA LEU A 95 10.90 8.77 8.17
C LEU A 95 11.09 9.33 9.58
N ASP A 96 10.00 9.44 10.34
CA ASP A 96 10.00 10.03 11.68
C ASP A 96 10.44 9.05 12.77
N ARG A 97 10.73 7.80 12.38
CA ARG A 97 11.16 6.74 13.29
C ARG A 97 12.68 6.74 13.38
N GLY A 98 13.21 6.44 14.56
CA GLY A 98 14.60 6.69 14.91
C GLY A 98 15.66 6.07 13.97
N PRO A 99 16.94 6.35 14.21
CA PRO A 99 18.03 5.81 13.40
C PRO A 99 18.09 4.27 13.33
N PRO A 100 17.62 3.47 14.32
CA PRO A 100 17.58 2.04 14.15
C PRO A 100 16.71 1.65 12.94
N ARG A 101 17.32 1.01 11.95
CA ARG A 101 16.63 0.57 10.72
C ARG A 101 15.40 -0.28 10.99
N GLN A 102 15.41 -1.06 12.08
CA GLN A 102 14.28 -1.91 12.46
C GLN A 102 13.01 -1.10 12.75
N ASP A 103 13.17 0.09 13.32
CA ASP A 103 12.04 0.94 13.71
C ASP A 103 11.39 1.60 12.48
N LYS A 104 12.05 1.58 11.32
CA LYS A 104 11.50 2.11 10.06
C LYS A 104 10.30 1.29 9.57
N PHE A 105 10.20 0.02 9.97
CA PHE A 105 9.16 -0.90 9.51
C PHE A 105 8.05 -1.07 10.56
N PRO A 106 6.80 -1.36 10.16
CA PRO A 106 5.80 -1.88 11.08
C PRO A 106 6.33 -3.12 11.80
N MET A 107 6.12 -3.20 13.12
CA MET A 107 6.48 -4.41 13.89
C MET A 107 5.65 -5.61 13.44
N ASP A 108 4.39 -5.34 13.10
CA ASP A 108 3.43 -6.27 12.49
C ASP A 108 2.61 -5.51 11.45
N TYR A 109 2.34 -6.15 10.30
CA TYR A 109 1.50 -5.56 9.25
C TYR A 109 0.00 -5.63 9.57
N GLU A 110 -0.44 -6.44 10.55
CA GLU A 110 -1.82 -6.42 11.05
C GLU A 110 -2.23 -5.02 11.53
N LEU A 111 -1.28 -4.21 12.00
CA LEU A 111 -1.51 -2.81 12.40
C LEU A 111 -2.03 -1.93 11.25
N LEU A 112 -1.81 -2.31 9.99
CA LEU A 112 -2.27 -1.57 8.82
C LEU A 112 -3.72 -1.90 8.43
N VAL A 113 -4.22 -3.07 8.86
CA VAL A 113 -5.51 -3.62 8.43
C VAL A 113 -6.69 -2.73 8.83
N PRO A 114 -6.79 -2.18 10.06
CA PRO A 114 -7.89 -1.30 10.43
C PRO A 114 -8.00 -0.07 9.52
N ASP A 115 -6.87 0.56 9.20
CA ASP A 115 -6.84 1.73 8.33
C ASP A 115 -7.20 1.38 6.89
N VAL A 116 -6.69 0.27 6.36
CA VAL A 116 -7.08 -0.24 5.04
C VAL A 116 -8.60 -0.48 4.99
N ASN A 117 -9.16 -1.16 5.98
CA ASN A 117 -10.60 -1.44 6.05
C ASN A 117 -11.43 -0.17 6.17
N ARG A 118 -11.02 0.78 7.01
CA ARG A 118 -11.67 2.09 7.15
C ARG A 118 -11.69 2.85 5.83
N ILE A 119 -10.56 2.85 5.11
CA ILE A 119 -10.50 3.49 3.79
C ILE A 119 -11.42 2.74 2.82
N LEU A 120 -11.42 1.41 2.80
CA LEU A 120 -12.29 0.60 1.93
C LEU A 120 -13.79 0.84 2.19
N LYS A 121 -14.23 0.92 3.46
CA LYS A 121 -15.63 1.17 3.85
C LYS A 121 -16.17 2.48 3.29
N LYS A 122 -15.39 3.57 3.31
CA LYS A 122 -15.83 4.90 2.86
C LYS A 122 -16.40 4.97 1.43
N PHE A 123 -16.07 4.00 0.57
CA PHE A 123 -16.57 3.99 -0.81
C PHE A 123 -17.17 2.65 -1.25
N TYR A 124 -16.95 1.57 -0.49
CA TYR A 124 -17.49 0.24 -0.76
C TYR A 124 -17.92 -0.41 0.56
N PRO A 125 -19.07 -0.01 1.13
CA PRO A 125 -19.55 -0.53 2.42
C PRO A 125 -19.67 -2.07 2.42
N ASP A 126 -20.05 -2.67 1.28
CA ASP A 126 -20.27 -4.12 1.16
C ASP A 126 -18.99 -4.98 1.17
N LYS A 127 -17.79 -4.38 1.06
CA LYS A 127 -16.52 -5.11 0.89
C LYS A 127 -15.58 -5.07 2.10
N ALA A 128 -16.03 -4.55 3.25
CA ALA A 128 -15.19 -4.51 4.43
C ALA A 128 -15.41 -5.74 5.32
N VAL A 129 -14.39 -6.61 5.40
CA VAL A 129 -14.44 -7.79 6.25
C VAL A 129 -14.10 -7.44 7.70
N GLY A 130 -15.01 -7.76 8.63
CA GLY A 130 -14.65 -8.06 10.02
C GLY A 130 -14.69 -6.94 11.05
N VAL A 131 -15.48 -5.87 10.85
CA VAL A 131 -15.84 -4.95 11.94
C VAL A 131 -17.36 -4.99 12.04
N LEU A 132 -17.86 -5.60 13.12
CA LEU A 132 -19.27 -5.54 13.52
C LEU A 132 -19.69 -4.06 13.49
N ASP A 133 -20.81 -3.78 12.84
CA ASP A 133 -21.35 -2.43 12.71
C ASP A 133 -21.66 -1.87 14.11
N GLU A 134 -20.74 -1.07 14.64
CA GLU A 134 -20.94 -0.27 15.86
C GLU A 134 -21.16 1.23 15.55
N ASP A 135 -21.18 1.61 14.26
CA ASP A 135 -21.28 3.02 13.82
C ASP A 135 -22.67 3.37 13.26
N GLU A 136 -23.77 2.83 13.82
CA GLU A 136 -25.14 3.30 13.52
C GLU A 136 -25.68 4.34 14.53
N GLU A 137 -24.89 4.81 15.51
CA GLU A 137 -25.41 5.69 16.59
C GLU A 137 -25.25 7.21 16.37
N GLU A 138 -24.53 7.72 15.36
CA GLU A 138 -24.30 9.18 15.23
C GLU A 138 -25.20 9.94 14.23
N GLU A 139 -26.12 9.29 13.51
CA GLU A 139 -26.99 9.97 12.53
C GLU A 139 -28.47 10.06 12.98
N MET A 140 -28.72 10.32 14.27
CA MET A 140 -30.08 10.58 14.79
C MET A 140 -30.17 11.73 15.79
N GLU A 141 -29.29 12.73 15.72
CA GLU A 141 -29.39 13.95 16.56
C GLU A 141 -29.59 15.27 15.78
N GLU A 142 -29.77 15.23 14.46
CA GLU A 142 -30.28 16.38 13.71
C GLU A 142 -31.30 15.92 12.66
N LEU A 143 -32.56 15.71 13.08
CA LEU A 143 -33.79 16.02 12.31
C LEU A 143 -35.05 15.85 13.16
#